data_AF-A0A943AYK1-F1
#
_entry.id   AF-A0A943AYK1-F1
#
_cell.length_a   1.000
_cell.length_b   1.000
_cell.length_c   1.000
_cell.angle_alpha   90.00
_cell.angle_beta   90.00
_cell.angle_gamma   90.00
#
_symmetry.space_group_name_H-M   'P 1'
#
loop_
_entity.id
_entity.type
_entity.pdbx_description
1 polymer ?
#
loop_
_entity_poly.entity_id
_entity_poly.type
_entity_poly.pdbx_seq_one_letter_code
_entity_poly.pdbx_strand_id
1 'polypeptide(L)'
;MKIFYVLFSTWFIHGISQNYKNYSLGDWLVLIFLYFLPMVIRYLILKKHKKKNEKIKKEKIFISKEYRENLKKENENLTKLNNIIPDEEVKNCIKKDYQERLKQVNKILTKNADLYPEETEKYKLIPDEKLFLDTFFNKVLENKIDLKIRTERKSNGEIYVEYRGCPVGRIRLQGRKHYMQILRGMYGHKIIEGNLENFIQEIPAWIRYVKYLKRNWNK
;
A
#
# COMPACT_ATOMS: atom_id res chain seq x y z
N MET A 1 20.39 -10.27 -7.05
CA MET A 1 20.24 -11.54 -7.81
C MET A 1 21.27 -11.73 -8.93
N LYS A 2 21.61 -10.72 -9.77
CA LYS A 2 22.69 -10.88 -10.78
C LYS A 2 24.01 -11.35 -10.15
N ILE A 3 24.39 -10.77 -9.01
CA ILE A 3 25.58 -11.14 -8.24
C ILE A 3 25.53 -12.59 -7.73
N PHE A 4 24.35 -13.08 -7.31
CA PHE A 4 24.20 -14.46 -6.83
C PHE A 4 24.39 -15.47 -7.97
N TYR A 5 23.87 -15.18 -9.17
CA TYR A 5 24.11 -16.04 -10.33
C TYR A 5 25.57 -16.06 -10.75
N VAL A 6 26.25 -14.90 -10.71
CA VAL A 6 27.69 -14.81 -11.02
C VAL A 6 28.53 -15.58 -10.00
N LEU A 7 28.20 -15.48 -8.71
CA LEU A 7 28.88 -16.24 -7.66
C LEU A 7 28.58 -17.74 -7.73
N PHE A 8 27.34 -18.12 -8.04
CA PHE A 8 26.95 -19.51 -8.21
C PHE A 8 27.62 -20.13 -9.44
N SER A 9 27.64 -19.43 -10.58
CA SER A 9 28.28 -19.94 -11.80
C SER A 9 29.79 -20.08 -11.63
N THR A 10 30.45 -19.12 -10.99
CA THR A 10 31.90 -19.17 -10.73
C THR A 10 32.25 -20.31 -9.76
N TRP A 11 31.51 -20.48 -8.67
CA TRP A 11 31.68 -21.60 -7.74
C TRP A 11 31.40 -22.96 -8.40
N PHE A 12 30.35 -23.05 -9.21
CA PHE A 12 29.95 -24.28 -9.90
C PHE A 12 30.99 -24.71 -10.95
N ILE A 13 31.49 -23.77 -11.74
CA ILE A 13 32.55 -24.03 -12.73
C ILE A 13 33.86 -24.43 -12.02
N HIS A 14 34.20 -23.78 -10.91
CA HIS A 14 35.38 -24.13 -10.12
C HIS A 14 35.29 -25.56 -9.56
N GLY A 15 34.12 -25.95 -9.05
CA GLY A 15 33.88 -27.32 -8.56
C GLY A 15 34.00 -28.38 -9.66
N ILE A 16 33.46 -28.11 -10.86
CA ILE A 16 33.61 -29.02 -12.02
C ILE A 16 35.09 -29.12 -12.43
N SER A 17 35.80 -28.00 -12.47
CA SER A 17 37.21 -27.95 -12.88
C SER A 17 38.14 -28.79 -11.99
N GLN A 18 37.80 -29.02 -10.72
CA GLN A 18 38.62 -29.83 -9.83
C GLN A 18 38.44 -31.34 -10.06
N ASN A 19 37.29 -31.79 -10.58
CA ASN A 19 36.93 -33.21 -10.65
C ASN A 19 36.56 -33.70 -12.06
N TYR A 20 36.77 -32.88 -13.10
CA TYR A 20 36.28 -33.14 -14.45
C TYR A 20 36.74 -34.47 -15.07
N LYS A 21 37.92 -34.97 -14.68
CA LYS A 21 38.50 -36.22 -15.21
C LYS A 21 37.79 -37.49 -14.73
N ASN A 22 37.05 -37.40 -13.62
CA ASN A 22 36.40 -38.55 -12.99
C ASN A 22 34.91 -38.65 -13.31
N TYR A 23 34.37 -37.72 -14.11
CA TYR A 23 32.95 -37.71 -14.44
C TYR A 23 32.64 -38.59 -15.64
N SER A 24 31.68 -39.48 -15.43
CA SER A 24 31.05 -40.24 -16.50
C SER A 24 30.10 -39.36 -17.31
N LEU A 25 29.66 -39.83 -18.48
CA LEU A 25 28.66 -39.14 -19.30
C LEU A 25 27.34 -38.89 -18.52
N GLY A 26 26.99 -39.79 -17.61
CA GLY A 26 25.81 -39.65 -16.74
C GLY A 26 25.94 -38.49 -15.76
N ASP A 27 27.12 -38.28 -15.21
CA ASP A 27 27.39 -37.20 -14.25
C ASP A 27 27.28 -35.82 -14.94
N TRP A 28 27.72 -35.71 -16.19
CA TRP A 28 27.56 -34.49 -17.00
C TRP A 28 26.09 -34.12 -17.22
N LEU A 29 25.21 -35.10 -17.43
CA LEU A 29 23.77 -34.85 -17.56
C LEU A 29 23.15 -34.33 -16.26
N VAL A 30 23.54 -34.91 -15.12
CA VAL A 30 23.06 -34.46 -13.80
C VAL A 30 23.51 -33.03 -13.49
N LEU A 31 24.76 -32.68 -13.83
CA LEU A 31 25.30 -31.33 -13.62
C LEU A 31 24.58 -30.27 -14.46
N ILE A 32 24.21 -30.59 -15.70
CA ILE A 32 23.41 -29.71 -16.56
C ILE A 32 22.04 -29.45 -15.91
N PHE A 33 21.36 -30.49 -15.44
CA PHE A 33 20.08 -30.33 -14.75
C PHE A 33 20.20 -29.50 -13.46
N LEU A 34 21.25 -29.73 -12.67
CA LEU A 34 21.50 -29.01 -11.43
C LEU A 34 21.75 -27.52 -11.69
N TYR A 35 22.45 -27.19 -12.77
CA TYR A 35 22.75 -25.81 -13.16
C TYR A 35 21.48 -25.02 -13.54
N PHE A 36 20.51 -25.66 -14.20
CA PHE A 36 19.27 -25.01 -14.61
C PHE A 36 18.20 -24.94 -13.51
N LEU A 37 18.29 -25.78 -12.47
CA LEU A 37 17.30 -25.85 -11.39
C LEU A 37 16.98 -24.49 -10.72
N PRO A 38 17.96 -23.62 -10.39
CA PRO A 38 17.68 -22.29 -9.84
C PRO A 38 16.91 -21.37 -10.80
N MET A 39 17.13 -21.51 -12.11
CA MET A 39 16.45 -20.73 -13.14
C MET A 39 14.97 -21.13 -13.26
N VAL A 40 14.69 -22.44 -13.22
CA VAL A 40 13.33 -22.99 -13.22
C VAL A 40 12.56 -22.54 -11.99
N ILE A 41 13.17 -22.65 -10.79
CA ILE A 41 12.56 -22.19 -9.53
C ILE A 41 12.20 -20.70 -9.62
N ARG A 42 13.14 -19.86 -10.08
CA ARG A 42 12.91 -18.42 -10.24
C ARG A 42 11.76 -18.13 -11.22
N TYR A 43 11.72 -18.83 -12.35
CA TYR A 43 10.65 -18.67 -13.33
C TYR A 43 9.27 -18.96 -12.73
N LEU A 44 9.15 -20.05 -11.96
CA LEU A 44 7.92 -20.42 -11.26
C LEU A 44 7.48 -19.37 -10.23
N ILE A 45 8.43 -18.83 -9.44
CA ILE A 45 8.16 -17.76 -8.47
C ILE A 45 7.64 -16.50 -9.18
N LEU A 46 8.32 -16.05 -10.24
CA LEU A 46 7.91 -14.85 -10.99
C LEU A 46 6.51 -15.02 -11.61
N LYS A 47 6.22 -16.20 -12.16
CA LYS A 47 4.91 -16.54 -12.74
C LYS A 47 3.80 -16.48 -11.69
N LYS A 48 4.06 -17.00 -10.47
CA LYS A 48 3.13 -16.95 -9.33
C LYS A 48 2.84 -15.52 -8.89
N HIS A 49 3.87 -14.67 -8.76
CA HIS A 49 3.71 -13.26 -8.40
C HIS A 49 2.92 -12.48 -9.45
N LYS A 50 3.19 -12.67 -10.74
CA LYS A 50 2.46 -12.02 -11.84
C LYS A 50 0.95 -12.33 -11.78
N LYS A 51 0.59 -13.60 -11.56
CA LYS A 51 -0.81 -14.04 -11.46
C LYS A 51 -1.52 -13.46 -10.23
N LYS A 52 -0.84 -13.39 -9.07
CA LYS A 52 -1.38 -12.73 -7.85
C LYS A 52 -1.66 -11.25 -8.12
N ASN A 53 -0.74 -10.54 -8.76
CA ASN A 53 -0.87 -9.11 -9.06
C ASN A 53 -2.02 -8.80 -10.04
N GLU A 54 -2.21 -9.63 -11.07
CA GLU A 54 -3.35 -9.48 -12.00
C GLU A 54 -4.70 -9.68 -11.32
N LYS A 55 -4.80 -10.64 -10.38
CA LYS A 55 -6.03 -10.87 -9.60
C LYS A 55 -6.37 -9.65 -8.75
N ILE A 56 -5.39 -9.11 -8.02
CA ILE A 56 -5.54 -7.89 -7.21
C ILE A 56 -5.95 -6.70 -8.07
N LYS A 57 -5.35 -6.53 -9.27
CA LYS A 57 -5.73 -5.43 -10.19
C LYS A 57 -7.19 -5.53 -10.62
N LYS A 58 -7.67 -6.73 -10.95
CA LYS A 58 -9.09 -6.97 -11.33
C LYS A 58 -10.04 -6.68 -10.17
N GLU A 59 -9.68 -7.10 -8.97
CA GLU A 59 -10.46 -6.87 -7.74
C GLU A 59 -10.56 -5.37 -7.41
N LYS A 60 -9.47 -4.60 -7.58
CA LYS A 60 -9.50 -3.13 -7.44
C LYS A 60 -10.43 -2.45 -8.45
N ILE A 61 -10.40 -2.88 -9.71
CA ILE A 61 -11.29 -2.34 -10.75
C ILE A 61 -12.75 -2.64 -10.39
N PHE A 62 -13.03 -3.86 -9.92
CA PHE A 62 -14.36 -4.27 -9.48
C PHE A 62 -14.88 -3.40 -8.32
N ILE A 63 -14.12 -3.28 -7.23
CA ILE A 63 -14.50 -2.47 -6.05
C ILE A 63 -14.72 -1.00 -6.45
N SER A 64 -13.86 -0.44 -7.30
CA SER A 64 -14.00 0.95 -7.76
C SER A 64 -15.26 1.18 -8.59
N LYS A 65 -15.68 0.17 -9.36
CA LYS A 65 -16.89 0.21 -10.18
C LYS A 65 -18.14 0.08 -9.31
N GLU A 66 -18.12 -0.87 -8.36
CA GLU A 66 -19.19 -1.08 -7.39
C GLU A 66 -19.45 0.18 -6.55
N TYR A 67 -18.40 0.83 -6.06
CA TYR A 67 -18.54 2.07 -5.31
C TYR A 67 -19.19 3.20 -6.14
N ARG A 68 -18.82 3.34 -7.41
CA ARG A 68 -19.44 4.31 -8.33
C ARG A 68 -20.92 4.00 -8.59
N GLU A 69 -21.28 2.74 -8.71
CA GLU A 69 -22.67 2.32 -8.91
C GLU A 69 -23.53 2.57 -7.67
N ASN A 70 -22.99 2.33 -6.47
CA ASN A 70 -23.69 2.62 -5.21
C ASN A 70 -23.95 4.12 -5.04
N LEU A 71 -22.97 4.97 -5.37
CA LEU A 71 -23.15 6.42 -5.39
C LEU A 71 -24.25 6.86 -6.38
N LYS A 72 -24.31 6.26 -7.57
CA LYS A 72 -25.38 6.56 -8.54
C LYS A 72 -26.75 6.20 -8.00
N LYS A 73 -26.89 5.02 -7.39
CA LYS A 73 -28.17 4.56 -6.79
C LYS A 73 -28.61 5.46 -5.63
N GLU A 74 -27.67 5.88 -4.78
CA GLU A 74 -27.94 6.81 -3.69
C GLU A 74 -28.46 8.15 -4.23
N ASN A 75 -27.88 8.66 -5.32
CA ASN A 75 -28.35 9.89 -5.98
C ASN A 75 -29.76 9.77 -6.54
N GLU A 76 -30.06 8.65 -7.19
CA GLU A 76 -31.39 8.37 -7.74
C GLU A 76 -32.46 8.25 -6.65
N ASN A 77 -32.09 7.70 -5.48
CA ASN A 77 -32.99 7.63 -4.33
C ASN A 77 -33.23 9.02 -3.71
N LEU A 78 -32.20 9.88 -3.67
CA LEU A 78 -32.32 11.26 -3.20
C LEU A 78 -33.20 12.11 -4.13
N THR A 79 -33.09 11.95 -5.46
CA THR A 79 -33.99 12.65 -6.40
C THR A 79 -35.43 12.19 -6.30
N LYS A 80 -35.68 10.89 -6.02
CA LYS A 80 -37.03 10.40 -5.74
C LYS A 80 -37.61 10.96 -4.43
N LEU A 81 -36.80 11.05 -3.38
CA LEU A 81 -37.21 11.59 -2.08
C LEU A 81 -37.52 13.10 -2.16
N ASN A 82 -36.77 13.85 -2.96
CA ASN A 82 -37.00 15.28 -3.21
C ASN A 82 -38.38 15.59 -3.83
N ASN A 83 -39.00 14.63 -4.53
CA ASN A 83 -40.34 14.78 -5.12
C ASN A 83 -41.47 14.52 -4.11
N ILE A 84 -41.16 14.01 -2.91
CA ILE A 84 -42.15 13.60 -1.89
C ILE A 84 -42.18 14.59 -0.71
N ILE A 85 -41.07 15.28 -0.42
CA ILE A 85 -40.95 16.22 0.71
C ILE A 85 -41.60 17.57 0.33
N PRO A 86 -42.65 18.05 1.02
CA PRO A 86 -43.28 19.33 0.73
C PRO A 86 -42.52 20.53 1.31
N ASP A 87 -41.64 20.30 2.28
CA ASP A 87 -40.89 21.34 2.99
C ASP A 87 -39.60 21.73 2.24
N GLU A 88 -39.60 22.96 1.72
CA GLU A 88 -38.55 23.55 0.91
C GLU A 88 -37.25 23.78 1.71
N GLU A 89 -37.35 23.93 3.03
CA GLU A 89 -36.19 24.17 3.91
C GLU A 89 -35.43 22.85 4.16
N VAL A 90 -36.16 21.75 4.34
CA VAL A 90 -35.60 20.40 4.46
C VAL A 90 -34.96 19.95 3.15
N LYS A 91 -35.61 20.22 2.00
CA LYS A 91 -35.04 19.99 0.66
C LYS A 91 -33.70 20.70 0.47
N ASN A 92 -33.62 21.97 0.87
CA ASN A 92 -32.39 22.74 0.76
C ASN A 92 -31.28 22.22 1.69
N CYS A 93 -31.62 21.78 2.90
CA CYS A 93 -30.66 21.21 3.85
C CYS A 93 -30.05 19.89 3.32
N ILE A 94 -30.89 18.98 2.80
CA ILE A 94 -30.44 17.70 2.20
C ILE A 94 -29.58 17.96 0.96
N LYS A 95 -30.02 18.87 0.08
CA LYS A 95 -29.26 19.24 -1.12
C LYS A 95 -27.89 19.82 -0.76
N LYS A 96 -27.80 20.62 0.31
CA LYS A 96 -26.55 21.22 0.79
C LYS A 96 -25.61 20.18 1.41
N ASP A 97 -26.10 19.29 2.26
CA ASP A 97 -25.32 18.18 2.84
C ASP A 97 -24.79 17.24 1.75
N TYR A 98 -25.65 16.87 0.79
CA TYR A 98 -25.25 16.06 -0.35
C TYR A 98 -24.20 16.76 -1.24
N GLN A 99 -24.38 18.05 -1.53
CA GLN A 99 -23.40 18.86 -2.25
C GLN A 99 -22.08 18.97 -1.49
N GLU A 100 -22.10 19.11 -0.16
CA GLU A 100 -20.89 19.13 0.68
C GLU A 100 -20.18 17.78 0.71
N ARG A 101 -20.91 16.66 0.82
CA ARG A 101 -20.32 15.31 0.74
C ARG A 101 -19.72 15.05 -0.64
N LEU A 102 -20.39 15.44 -1.72
CA LEU A 102 -19.83 15.39 -3.08
C LEU A 102 -18.60 16.29 -3.22
N LYS A 103 -18.62 17.51 -2.67
CA LYS A 103 -17.45 18.40 -2.66
C LYS A 103 -16.32 17.79 -1.86
N GLN A 104 -16.60 17.11 -0.75
CA GLN A 104 -15.60 16.41 0.06
C GLN A 104 -15.04 15.20 -0.68
N VAL A 105 -15.86 14.36 -1.31
CA VAL A 105 -15.41 13.18 -2.08
C VAL A 105 -14.64 13.60 -3.33
N ASN A 106 -15.10 14.61 -4.07
CA ASN A 106 -14.38 15.15 -5.23
C ASN A 106 -13.11 15.88 -4.81
N LYS A 107 -13.12 16.62 -3.69
CA LYS A 107 -11.91 17.17 -3.06
C LYS A 107 -11.00 16.06 -2.57
N ILE A 108 -11.49 14.93 -2.08
CA ILE A 108 -10.66 13.77 -1.72
C ILE A 108 -10.05 13.19 -2.99
N LEU A 109 -10.80 13.01 -4.07
CA LEU A 109 -10.30 12.49 -5.35
C LEU A 109 -9.28 13.41 -6.04
N THR A 110 -9.44 14.74 -5.96
CA THR A 110 -8.49 15.71 -6.53
C THR A 110 -7.33 16.03 -5.58
N LYS A 111 -7.56 16.14 -4.27
CA LYS A 111 -6.53 16.33 -3.22
C LYS A 111 -5.80 15.03 -2.88
N ASN A 112 -6.24 13.89 -3.40
CA ASN A 112 -5.41 12.69 -3.43
C ASN A 112 -4.12 12.93 -4.22
N ALA A 113 -4.04 13.95 -5.08
CA ALA A 113 -2.76 14.42 -5.63
C ALA A 113 -1.81 15.01 -4.57
N ASP A 114 -2.34 15.63 -3.50
CA ASP A 114 -1.56 16.22 -2.38
C ASP A 114 -1.37 15.24 -1.20
N LEU A 115 -2.14 14.15 -1.14
CA LEU A 115 -2.03 13.08 -0.12
C LEU A 115 -0.91 12.08 -0.46
N TYR A 116 -0.54 12.01 -1.73
CA TYR A 116 0.68 11.37 -2.16
C TYR A 116 1.82 12.40 -2.15
N PRO A 117 3.06 12.02 -1.82
CA PRO A 117 4.23 12.82 -2.14
C PRO A 117 4.18 13.28 -3.61
N GLU A 118 4.50 14.55 -3.86
CA GLU A 118 4.60 15.13 -5.20
C GLU A 118 5.39 14.18 -6.12
N GLU A 119 4.77 13.73 -7.22
CA GLU A 119 5.39 12.81 -8.19
C GLU A 119 6.48 13.56 -9.00
N THR A 120 7.62 13.83 -8.38
CA THR A 120 8.85 14.11 -9.11
C THR A 120 9.46 12.79 -9.59
N GLU A 121 10.15 12.77 -10.74
CA GLU A 121 10.78 11.54 -11.29
C GLU A 121 11.65 10.79 -10.27
N LYS A 122 12.17 11.50 -9.27
CA LYS A 122 13.02 11.00 -8.18
C LYS A 122 12.26 10.29 -7.04
N TYR A 123 10.96 10.52 -6.89
CA TYR A 123 10.17 10.12 -5.71
C TYR A 123 8.89 9.34 -6.03
N LYS A 124 8.84 8.69 -7.19
CA LYS A 124 7.70 7.86 -7.62
C LYS A 124 7.35 6.76 -6.61
N LEU A 125 6.08 6.71 -6.21
CA LEU A 125 5.53 5.66 -5.34
C LEU A 125 5.56 4.30 -6.01
N ILE A 126 5.99 3.29 -5.26
CA ILE A 126 5.84 1.90 -5.69
C ILE A 126 4.43 1.37 -5.37
N PRO A 127 3.97 0.31 -6.06
CA PRO A 127 2.62 -0.23 -5.85
C PRO A 127 2.29 -0.59 -4.40
N ASP A 128 3.27 -1.09 -3.65
CA ASP A 128 3.09 -1.52 -2.25
C ASP A 128 2.87 -0.32 -1.32
N GLU A 129 3.62 0.77 -1.53
CA GLU A 129 3.44 2.02 -0.79
C GLU A 129 2.07 2.63 -1.08
N LYS A 130 1.66 2.62 -2.35
CA LYS A 130 0.34 3.10 -2.75
C LYS A 130 -0.76 2.28 -2.07
N LEU A 131 -0.64 0.96 -2.08
CA LEU A 131 -1.59 0.06 -1.40
C LEU A 131 -1.65 0.29 0.12
N PHE A 132 -0.50 0.47 0.77
CA PHE A 132 -0.47 0.78 2.19
C PHE A 132 -1.18 2.10 2.50
N LEU A 133 -0.83 3.17 1.77
CA LEU A 133 -1.43 4.50 1.96
C LEU A 133 -2.94 4.48 1.71
N ASP A 134 -3.40 3.84 0.64
CA ASP A 134 -4.82 3.71 0.32
C ASP A 134 -5.57 3.04 1.48
N THR A 135 -5.00 1.95 2.02
CA THR A 135 -5.60 1.21 3.13
C THR A 135 -5.64 2.04 4.40
N PHE A 136 -4.56 2.76 4.70
CA PHE A 136 -4.47 3.65 5.84
C PHE A 136 -5.50 4.78 5.77
N PHE A 137 -5.60 5.48 4.63
CA PHE A 137 -6.55 6.58 4.45
C PHE A 137 -8.00 6.11 4.46
N ASN A 138 -8.31 4.95 3.87
CA ASN A 138 -9.63 4.35 3.99
C ASN A 138 -10.00 4.12 5.46
N LYS A 139 -9.07 3.59 6.26
CA LYS A 139 -9.31 3.41 7.71
C LYS A 139 -9.47 4.74 8.46
N VAL A 140 -8.76 5.79 8.07
CA VAL A 140 -8.95 7.14 8.64
C VAL A 140 -10.38 7.64 8.37
N LEU A 141 -10.86 7.49 7.13
CA LEU A 141 -12.20 7.89 6.71
C LEU A 141 -13.29 7.10 7.43
N GLU A 142 -13.18 5.77 7.46
CA GLU A 142 -14.09 4.88 8.20
C GLU A 142 -14.23 5.29 9.68
N ASN A 143 -13.13 5.77 10.28
CA ASN A 143 -13.09 6.17 11.68
C ASN A 143 -13.49 7.64 11.93
N LYS A 144 -13.97 8.37 10.91
CA LYS A 144 -14.39 9.78 10.98
C LYS A 144 -13.32 10.68 11.61
N ILE A 145 -12.04 10.41 11.30
CA ILE A 145 -10.90 11.24 11.70
C ILE A 145 -10.78 12.39 10.69
N ASP A 146 -10.52 13.60 11.18
CA ASP A 146 -10.33 14.75 10.30
C ASP A 146 -9.04 14.61 9.47
N LEU A 147 -9.10 15.03 8.22
CA LEU A 147 -8.04 14.88 7.20
C LEU A 147 -6.88 15.88 7.38
N LYS A 148 -6.48 16.17 8.63
CA LYS A 148 -5.27 16.93 8.95
C LYS A 148 -4.04 16.03 9.06
N ILE A 149 -4.08 14.89 8.38
CA ILE A 149 -2.96 13.97 8.24
C ILE A 149 -2.12 14.43 7.05
N ARG A 150 -0.80 14.52 7.24
CA ARG A 150 0.14 14.73 6.13
C ARG A 150 1.04 13.52 6.02
N THR A 151 1.43 13.20 4.79
CA THR A 151 2.44 12.19 4.53
C THR A 151 3.53 12.78 3.65
N GLU A 152 4.77 12.39 3.92
CA GLU A 152 5.93 12.89 3.20
C GLU A 152 6.85 11.73 2.86
N ARG A 153 7.24 11.61 1.59
CA ARG A 153 8.23 10.63 1.16
C ARG A 153 9.63 11.21 1.28
N LYS A 154 10.46 10.56 2.08
CA LYS A 154 11.87 10.91 2.26
C LYS A 154 12.73 10.28 1.17
N SER A 155 13.92 10.86 0.96
CA SER A 155 14.88 10.41 -0.05
C SER A 155 15.41 8.99 0.15
N ASN A 156 15.32 8.47 1.37
CA ASN A 156 15.69 7.10 1.73
C ASN A 156 14.58 6.06 1.42
N GLY A 157 13.44 6.47 0.86
CA GLY A 157 12.30 5.60 0.58
C GLY A 157 11.38 5.35 1.77
N GLU A 158 11.53 6.12 2.85
CA GLU A 158 10.58 6.13 3.96
C GLU A 158 9.42 7.08 3.69
N ILE A 159 8.24 6.68 4.12
CA ILE A 159 7.04 7.51 4.16
C ILE A 159 6.81 7.88 5.62
N TYR A 160 6.91 9.17 5.89
CA TYR A 160 6.62 9.76 7.18
C TYR A 160 5.14 10.15 7.23
N VAL A 161 4.49 9.95 8.38
CA VAL A 161 3.08 10.28 8.60
C VAL A 161 2.95 11.13 9.86
N GLU A 162 2.26 12.26 9.72
CA GLU A 162 1.95 13.18 10.80
C GLU A 162 0.45 13.51 10.84
N TYR A 163 -0.02 13.90 12.01
CA TYR A 163 -1.38 14.39 12.22
C TYR A 163 -1.32 15.69 13.03
N ARG A 164 -1.83 16.78 12.44
CA ARG A 164 -1.80 18.14 13.04
C ARG A 164 -0.39 18.58 13.50
N GLY A 165 0.65 18.20 12.77
CA GLY A 165 2.05 18.50 13.11
C GLY A 165 2.66 17.57 14.18
N CYS A 166 1.89 16.63 14.73
CA CYS A 166 2.42 15.59 15.61
C CYS A 166 2.84 14.36 14.78
N PRO A 167 4.03 13.79 15.01
CA PRO A 167 4.44 12.56 14.35
C PRO A 167 3.50 11.43 14.73
N VAL A 168 3.05 10.63 13.76
CA VAL A 168 2.26 9.39 14.00
C VAL A 168 3.17 8.18 13.89
N GLY A 169 4.03 8.19 12.87
CA GLY A 169 4.94 7.10 12.58
C GLY A 169 5.62 7.27 11.23
N ARG A 170 6.36 6.23 10.84
CA ARG A 170 6.99 6.14 9.52
C ARG A 170 7.00 4.71 9.05
N ILE A 171 7.00 4.51 7.74
CA ILE A 171 7.05 3.19 7.12
C ILE A 171 8.05 3.19 5.98
N ARG A 172 8.79 2.09 5.82
CA ARG A 172 9.69 1.85 4.71
C ARG A 172 9.30 0.55 4.02
N LEU A 173 8.89 0.65 2.76
CA LEU A 173 8.51 -0.49 1.90
C LEU A 173 9.50 -0.70 0.75
N GLN A 174 10.57 0.09 0.73
CA GLN A 174 11.61 0.03 -0.29
C GLN A 174 12.97 -0.40 0.29
N GLY A 175 13.71 -1.16 -0.52
CA GLY A 175 15.06 -1.61 -0.20
C GLY A 175 15.06 -3.04 0.33
N ARG A 176 16.09 -3.37 1.13
CA ARG A 176 16.26 -4.73 1.69
C ARG A 176 15.56 -4.92 3.03
N LYS A 177 15.41 -3.85 3.80
CA LYS A 177 14.80 -3.86 5.14
C LYS A 177 13.51 -3.07 5.07
N HIS A 178 12.40 -3.73 5.38
CA HIS A 178 11.09 -3.11 5.46
C HIS A 178 10.68 -3.03 6.92
N TYR A 179 10.17 -1.87 7.32
CA TYR A 179 9.73 -1.68 8.69
C TYR A 179 8.63 -0.63 8.78
N MET A 180 7.88 -0.70 9.88
CA MET A 180 6.88 0.27 10.27
C MET A 180 7.13 0.69 11.71
N GLN A 181 7.21 1.99 11.96
CA GLN A 181 7.30 2.58 13.28
C GLN A 181 5.93 3.07 13.73
N ILE A 182 5.54 2.67 14.94
CA ILE A 182 4.32 3.09 15.61
C ILE A 182 4.71 3.85 16.86
N LEU A 183 4.30 5.11 16.97
CA LEU A 183 4.52 5.89 18.18
C LEU A 183 3.49 5.55 19.27
N ARG A 184 3.96 5.54 20.51
CA ARG A 184 3.19 5.25 21.74
C ARG A 184 3.50 6.34 22.76
N GLY A 185 2.94 7.53 22.56
CA GLY A 185 3.13 8.68 23.47
C GLY A 185 4.40 9.49 23.17
N MET A 186 4.90 10.25 24.17
CA MET A 186 6.05 11.16 23.99
C MET A 186 7.39 10.44 23.78
N TYR A 187 7.61 9.29 24.44
CA TYR A 187 8.92 8.63 24.47
C TYR A 187 8.91 7.18 23.96
N GLY A 188 7.72 6.59 23.79
CA GLY A 188 7.57 5.21 23.36
C GLY A 188 7.46 5.09 21.85
N HIS A 189 8.20 4.17 21.26
CA HIS A 189 7.97 3.73 19.88
C HIS A 189 8.15 2.21 19.75
N LYS A 190 7.39 1.61 18.84
CA LYS A 190 7.52 0.20 18.44
C LYS A 190 7.96 0.19 16.99
N ILE A 191 9.03 -0.54 16.68
CA ILE A 191 9.44 -0.84 15.30
C ILE A 191 9.00 -2.27 15.01
N ILE A 192 8.35 -2.45 13.87
CA ILE A 192 7.91 -3.74 13.37
C ILE A 192 8.64 -3.98 12.06
N GLU A 193 9.37 -5.07 11.97
CA GLU A 193 9.97 -5.53 10.72
C GLU A 193 9.05 -6.58 10.08
N GLY A 194 8.93 -6.58 8.76
CA GLY A 194 8.01 -7.49 8.10
C GLY A 194 7.73 -7.14 6.64
N ASN A 195 6.62 -7.67 6.13
CA ASN A 195 6.14 -7.37 4.79
C ASN A 195 4.92 -6.44 4.84
N LEU A 196 4.41 -6.07 3.65
CA LEU A 196 3.24 -5.21 3.53
C LEU A 196 2.00 -5.74 4.27
N GLU A 197 1.77 -7.05 4.27
CA GLU A 197 0.62 -7.68 4.93
C GLU A 197 0.71 -7.47 6.46
N ASN A 198 1.90 -7.64 7.05
CA ASN A 198 2.13 -7.37 8.47
C ASN A 198 1.85 -5.90 8.83
N PHE A 199 2.26 -4.97 7.98
CA PHE A 199 2.06 -3.53 8.23
C PHE A 199 0.60 -3.12 8.09
N ILE A 200 -0.13 -3.71 7.13
CA ILE A 200 -1.57 -3.49 6.98
C ILE A 200 -2.33 -3.92 8.24
N GLN A 201 -1.94 -5.05 8.85
CA GLN A 201 -2.54 -5.52 10.10
C GLN A 201 -2.30 -4.57 11.29
N GLU A 202 -1.25 -3.75 11.23
CA GLU A 202 -0.86 -2.81 12.29
C GLU A 202 -1.39 -1.37 12.04
N ILE A 203 -2.03 -1.09 10.90
CA ILE A 203 -2.74 0.17 10.64
C ILE A 203 -3.71 0.56 11.78
N PRO A 204 -4.50 -0.34 12.37
CA PRO A 204 -5.36 -0.01 13.51
C PRO A 204 -4.61 0.60 14.71
N ALA A 205 -3.32 0.28 14.89
CA ALA A 205 -2.50 0.89 15.94
C ALA A 205 -2.18 2.36 15.64
N TRP A 206 -1.85 2.71 14.39
CA TRP A 206 -1.74 4.11 13.96
C TRP A 206 -3.06 4.86 14.13
N ILE A 207 -4.18 4.28 13.73
CA ILE A 207 -5.51 4.88 13.92
C ILE A 207 -5.79 5.15 15.39
N ARG A 208 -5.46 4.21 16.28
CA ARG A 208 -5.61 4.37 17.73
C ARG A 208 -4.77 5.53 18.27
N TYR A 209 -3.54 5.66 17.79
CA TYR A 209 -2.66 6.75 18.20
C TYR A 209 -3.14 8.12 17.68
N VAL A 210 -3.62 8.19 16.43
CA VAL A 210 -4.24 9.42 15.89
C VAL A 210 -5.47 9.82 16.70
N LYS A 211 -6.32 8.86 17.10
CA LYS A 211 -7.46 9.13 18.00
C LYS A 211 -7.00 9.68 19.35
N TYR A 212 -5.93 9.15 19.92
CA TYR A 212 -5.33 9.68 21.15
C TYR A 212 -4.86 11.14 20.97
N LEU A 213 -4.15 11.44 19.88
CA LEU A 213 -3.71 12.80 19.55
C LEU A 213 -4.91 13.75 19.39
N LYS A 214 -5.95 13.33 18.64
CA LYS A 214 -7.19 14.10 18.47
C LYS A 214 -7.85 14.45 19.80
N ARG A 215 -7.85 13.53 20.77
CA ARG A 215 -8.50 13.70 22.08
C ARG A 215 -7.71 14.66 23.00
N ASN A 216 -6.39 14.63 22.93
CA ASN A 216 -5.54 15.48 23.78
C ASN A 216 -5.24 16.85 23.19
N TRP A 217 -5.45 17.05 21.88
CA TRP A 217 -5.28 18.36 21.24
C TRP A 217 -6.39 19.37 21.57
N ASN A 218 -7.58 18.89 21.95
CA ASN A 218 -8.73 19.75 22.28
C ASN A 218 -8.84 20.07 23.78
N LYS A 219 -7.79 19.78 24.56
CA LYS A 219 -7.63 20.23 25.95
C LYS A 219 -6.69 21.42 25.97
#